data_AF-A0A2T2RXA9-F1
#
_entry.id   AF-A0A2T2RXA9-F1
#
_cell.length_a   1.000
_cell.length_b   1.000
_cell.length_c   1.000
_cell.angle_alpha   90.00
_cell.angle_beta   90.00
_cell.angle_gamma   90.00
#
_symmetry.space_group_name_H-M   'P 1'
#
loop_
_entity.id
_entity.type
_entity.pdbx_description
1 polymer ?
#
loop_
_entity_poly.entity_id
_entity_poly.type
_entity_poly.pdbx_seq_one_letter_code
_entity_poly.pdbx_strand_id
1 'polypeptide(L)'
;SEELVKMVVLFPLLPLAGFYQPPFAIETETSIGIAAEDEGEIVKGNIDVLLVQQCFWMLVIESKQVKFDVMTAVPQALVYMLHAPDSQQQTWGMLVNGREFVFIKLVQKENP
;
A
#
# COMPACT_ATOMS: atom_id res chain seq x y z
N SER A 1 -11.37 10.98 -9.59
CA SER A 1 -10.46 11.87 -8.83
C SER A 1 -9.62 10.99 -7.94
N GLU A 2 -8.37 11.38 -7.69
CA GLU A 2 -7.37 10.60 -6.94
C GLU A 2 -7.95 10.16 -5.57
N GLU A 3 -8.64 11.06 -4.86
CA GLU A 3 -9.15 10.88 -3.50
C GLU A 3 -10.36 9.92 -3.30
N LEU A 4 -11.02 9.48 -4.39
CA LEU A 4 -12.23 8.67 -4.29
C LEU A 4 -11.98 7.26 -3.75
N VAL A 5 -10.83 6.66 -4.06
CA VAL A 5 -10.51 5.30 -3.60
C VAL A 5 -10.34 5.28 -2.09
N LYS A 6 -9.60 6.25 -1.53
CA LYS A 6 -9.51 6.44 -0.08
C LYS A 6 -10.88 6.63 0.56
N MET A 7 -11.70 7.53 0.03
CA MET A 7 -12.98 7.90 0.64
C MET A 7 -14.06 6.82 0.56
N VAL A 8 -14.16 6.11 -0.56
CA VAL A 8 -15.29 5.21 -0.83
C VAL A 8 -14.94 3.75 -0.55
N VAL A 9 -13.67 3.37 -0.62
CA VAL A 9 -13.23 1.99 -0.42
C VAL A 9 -12.50 1.83 0.91
N LEU A 10 -11.42 2.59 1.14
CA LEU A 10 -10.57 2.38 2.31
C LEU A 10 -11.16 2.89 3.62
N PHE A 11 -11.49 4.18 3.71
CA PHE A 11 -11.98 4.79 4.95
C PHE A 11 -13.22 4.09 5.54
N PRO A 12 -14.13 3.51 4.74
CA PRO A 12 -15.21 2.68 5.29
C PRO A 12 -14.76 1.30 5.78
N LEU A 13 -13.72 0.70 5.20
CA LEU A 13 -13.24 -0.64 5.57
C LEU A 13 -12.32 -0.63 6.79
N LEU A 14 -11.52 0.43 6.97
CA LEU A 14 -10.62 0.58 8.11
C LEU A 14 -11.31 0.46 9.49
N PRO A 15 -12.45 1.11 9.77
CA PRO A 15 -13.17 0.97 11.03
C PRO A 15 -13.83 -0.40 11.16
N LEU A 16 -14.34 -0.98 10.05
CA LEU A 16 -14.93 -2.32 10.06
C LEU A 16 -13.89 -3.40 10.37
N ALA A 17 -12.65 -3.20 9.95
CA ALA A 17 -11.51 -4.07 10.26
C ALA A 17 -10.89 -3.79 11.64
N GLY A 18 -11.39 -2.79 12.38
CA GLY A 18 -10.89 -2.45 13.71
C GLY A 18 -9.59 -1.63 13.73
N PHE A 19 -9.13 -1.10 12.60
CA PHE A 19 -7.84 -0.38 12.52
C PHE A 19 -7.81 1.00 13.19
N TYR A 20 -8.97 1.51 13.61
CA TYR A 20 -9.06 2.73 14.46
C TYR A 20 -9.11 2.42 15.95
N GLN A 21 -8.96 1.15 16.36
CA GLN A 21 -8.96 0.74 17.75
C GLN A 21 -7.58 0.23 18.18
N PRO A 22 -7.18 0.40 19.45
CA PRO A 22 -5.95 -0.18 19.98
C PRO A 22 -5.85 -1.70 19.69
N PRO A 23 -4.65 -2.22 19.35
CA PRO A 23 -3.36 -1.54 19.34
C PRO A 23 -3.08 -0.70 18.09
N PHE A 24 -3.95 -0.72 17.08
CA PHE A 24 -3.67 -0.10 15.78
C PHE A 24 -3.74 1.43 15.83
N ALA A 25 -2.77 2.07 15.16
CA ALA A 25 -2.76 3.49 14.88
C ALA A 25 -2.42 3.67 13.39
N ILE A 26 -3.15 4.58 12.73
CA ILE A 26 -2.96 4.86 11.30
C ILE A 26 -2.11 6.12 11.18
N GLU A 27 -0.98 5.98 10.48
CA GLU A 27 -0.13 7.10 10.09
C GLU A 27 -0.09 7.21 8.56
N THR A 28 -0.24 8.42 8.03
CA THR A 28 -0.13 8.70 6.60
C THR A 28 1.29 9.15 6.28
N GLU A 29 1.95 8.52 5.32
CA GLU A 29 3.22 8.99 4.78
C GLU A 29 3.04 9.88 3.54
N THR A 30 4.13 10.49 3.09
CA THR A 30 4.15 11.35 1.90
C THR A 30 3.81 10.56 0.65
N SER A 31 2.92 11.10 -0.18
CA SER A 31 2.55 10.54 -1.48
C SER A 31 3.76 10.44 -2.41
N ILE A 32 3.98 9.27 -3.02
CA ILE A 32 5.06 9.03 -3.99
C ILE A 32 4.47 8.96 -5.40
N GLY A 33 4.98 9.80 -6.31
CA GLY A 33 4.63 9.72 -7.72
C GLY A 33 5.23 8.50 -8.40
N ILE A 34 4.41 7.79 -9.18
CA ILE A 34 4.81 6.64 -9.99
C ILE A 34 4.47 6.87 -11.46
N ALA A 35 5.26 6.27 -12.35
CA ALA A 35 4.99 6.26 -13.78
C ALA A 35 5.25 4.88 -14.37
N ALA A 36 4.38 4.44 -15.27
CA ALA A 36 4.52 3.20 -16.03
C ALA A 36 4.21 3.47 -17.50
N GLU A 37 4.85 2.72 -18.39
CA GLU A 37 4.52 2.74 -19.82
C GLU A 37 3.48 1.66 -20.10
N ASP A 38 2.31 2.05 -20.61
CA ASP A 38 1.24 1.15 -21.05
C ASP A 38 0.97 1.43 -22.53
N GLU A 39 1.23 0.44 -23.41
CA GLU A 39 0.98 0.53 -24.85
C GLU A 39 1.58 1.80 -25.53
N GLY A 40 2.69 2.32 -25.02
CA GLY A 40 3.36 3.52 -25.53
C GLY A 40 2.85 4.85 -24.93
N GLU A 41 1.89 4.81 -24.00
CA GLU A 41 1.49 5.94 -23.18
C GLU A 41 2.16 5.90 -21.80
N ILE A 42 2.69 7.04 -21.35
CA ILE A 42 3.19 7.18 -19.99
C ILE A 42 2.01 7.45 -19.07
N VAL A 43 1.66 6.46 -18.26
CA VAL A 43 0.65 6.55 -17.23
C VAL A 43 1.29 7.05 -15.94
N LYS A 44 0.67 8.05 -15.31
CA LYS A 44 1.11 8.60 -14.03
C LYS A 44 0.08 8.30 -12.94
N GLY A 45 0.58 7.95 -11.77
CA GLY A 45 -0.23 7.74 -10.56
C GLY A 45 0.53 8.20 -9.33
N ASN A 46 -0.11 8.07 -8.17
CA ASN A 46 0.49 8.30 -6.87
C ASN A 46 0.26 7.08 -5.98
N ILE A 47 1.22 6.81 -5.11
CA ILE A 47 1.10 5.83 -4.04
C ILE A 47 1.05 6.59 -2.74
N ASP A 48 -0.05 6.45 -2.03
CA ASP A 48 -0.19 6.91 -0.67
C ASP A 48 -0.02 5.73 0.27
N VAL A 49 0.86 5.91 1.25
CA VAL A 49 1.16 4.86 2.21
C VAL A 49 0.45 5.16 3.52
N LEU A 50 -0.32 4.19 3.97
CA LEU A 50 -0.91 4.12 5.28
C LEU A 50 -0.14 3.07 6.10
N LEU A 51 0.59 3.54 7.10
CA LEU A 51 1.21 2.66 8.08
C LEU A 51 0.17 2.30 9.14
N VAL A 52 0.00 1.00 9.39
CA VAL A 52 -0.88 0.49 10.45
C VAL A 52 -0.03 -0.41 11.36
N GLN A 53 0.62 0.21 12.34
CA GLN A 53 1.47 -0.37 13.41
C GLN A 53 2.32 -1.64 13.14
N GLN A 54 3.61 -1.54 13.49
CA GLN A 54 4.59 -2.59 13.86
C GLN A 54 4.72 -3.89 13.04
N CYS A 55 4.08 -4.04 11.89
CA CYS A 55 4.35 -5.09 10.89
C CYS A 55 3.45 -5.02 9.66
N PHE A 56 2.38 -4.21 9.67
CA PHE A 56 1.41 -4.17 8.58
C PHE A 56 1.46 -2.83 7.83
N TRP A 57 1.86 -2.90 6.56
CA TRP A 57 1.93 -1.80 5.62
C TRP A 57 0.71 -1.84 4.72
N MET A 58 0.00 -0.72 4.60
CA MET A 58 -1.10 -0.59 3.66
C MET A 58 -0.74 0.47 2.63
N LEU A 59 -0.63 0.08 1.38
CA LEU A 59 -0.31 0.97 0.28
C LEU A 59 -1.55 1.14 -0.59
N VAL A 60 -1.95 2.39 -0.70
CA VAL A 60 -3.08 2.82 -1.52
C VAL A 60 -2.52 3.40 -2.80
N ILE A 61 -2.91 2.83 -3.93
CA ILE A 61 -2.54 3.33 -5.24
C ILE A 61 -3.69 4.19 -5.74
N GLU A 62 -3.43 5.49 -5.88
CA GLU A 62 -4.36 6.43 -6.49
C GLU A 62 -3.87 6.77 -7.89
N SER A 63 -4.58 6.28 -8.91
CA SER A 63 -4.30 6.62 -10.31
C SER A 63 -5.56 7.10 -11.00
N LYS A 64 -5.40 8.07 -11.91
CA LYS A 64 -6.49 8.54 -12.77
C LYS A 64 -6.90 7.49 -13.80
N GLN A 65 -6.00 6.56 -14.12
CA GLN A 65 -6.28 5.49 -15.05
C GLN A 65 -6.60 4.21 -14.28
N VAL A 66 -7.82 3.71 -14.47
CA VAL A 66 -8.34 2.45 -13.90
C VAL A 66 -7.50 1.23 -14.32
N LYS A 67 -6.60 1.41 -15.29
CA LYS A 67 -5.69 0.38 -15.82
C LYS A 67 -4.42 0.17 -15.00
N PHE A 68 -4.13 1.00 -13.99
CA PHE A 68 -2.90 0.82 -13.24
C PHE A 68 -2.93 -0.49 -12.43
N ASP A 69 -2.18 -1.48 -12.92
CA ASP A 69 -2.05 -2.78 -12.26
C ASP A 69 -1.44 -2.58 -10.87
N VAL A 70 -2.12 -3.09 -9.86
CA VAL A 70 -1.68 -3.08 -8.46
C VAL A 70 -0.27 -3.65 -8.31
N MET A 71 0.13 -4.60 -9.17
CA MET A 71 1.44 -5.24 -9.17
C MET A 71 2.58 -4.27 -9.44
N THR A 72 2.31 -3.15 -10.12
CA THR A 72 3.29 -2.10 -10.38
C THR A 72 3.79 -1.43 -9.10
N ALA A 73 3.02 -1.48 -8.01
CA ALA A 73 3.40 -0.94 -6.71
C ALA A 73 4.19 -1.93 -5.83
N VAL A 74 4.35 -3.20 -6.26
CA VAL A 74 5.07 -4.22 -5.47
C VAL A 74 6.51 -3.80 -5.13
N PRO A 75 7.32 -3.28 -6.08
CA PRO A 75 8.67 -2.83 -5.74
C PRO A 75 8.69 -1.76 -4.64
N GLN A 76 7.79 -0.78 -4.74
CA GLN A 76 7.66 0.27 -3.74
C GLN A 76 7.20 -0.29 -2.38
N ALA A 77 6.21 -1.20 -2.38
CA ALA A 77 5.76 -1.89 -1.17
C ALA A 77 6.89 -2.61 -0.47
N LEU A 78 7.73 -3.34 -1.22
CA LEU A 78 8.88 -4.05 -0.66
C LEU A 78 9.91 -3.09 -0.05
N VAL A 79 10.16 -1.92 -0.67
CA VAL A 79 11.03 -0.90 -0.09
C VAL A 79 10.53 -0.49 1.29
N TYR A 80 9.25 -0.16 1.44
CA TYR A 80 8.68 0.20 2.74
C TYR A 80 8.73 -0.95 3.75
N MET A 81 8.34 -2.15 3.32
CA MET A 81 8.34 -3.35 4.17
C MET A 81 9.75 -3.75 4.65
N LEU A 82 10.80 -3.44 3.89
CA LEU A 82 12.20 -3.65 4.27
C LEU A 82 12.73 -2.58 5.24
N HIS A 83 12.18 -1.36 5.21
CA HIS A 83 12.56 -0.27 6.13
C HIS A 83 11.74 -0.27 7.43
N ALA A 84 10.94 -1.30 7.67
CA ALA A 84 10.09 -1.37 8.85
C ALA A 84 10.91 -1.33 10.15
N PRO A 85 10.60 -0.42 11.10
CA PRO A 85 11.24 -0.43 12.41
C PRO A 85 10.78 -1.69 13.16
N ASP A 86 11.75 -2.37 13.77
CA ASP A 86 11.74 -3.75 14.28
C ASP A 86 12.07 -4.85 13.26
N SER A 87 13.08 -5.65 13.64
CA SER A 87 13.58 -6.86 12.98
C SER A 87 12.60 -8.03 13.02
N GLN A 88 11.30 -7.74 12.91
CA GLN A 88 10.28 -8.76 12.74
C GLN A 88 10.63 -9.55 11.49
N GLN A 89 10.88 -10.85 11.65
CA GLN A 89 11.22 -11.76 10.55
C GLN A 89 10.12 -11.79 9.47
N GLN A 90 8.95 -11.20 9.73
CA GLN A 90 7.82 -11.17 8.82
C GLN A 90 7.13 -9.81 8.87
N THR A 91 7.02 -9.15 7.72
CA THR A 91 6.16 -7.97 7.54
C THR A 91 5.07 -8.28 6.53
N TRP A 92 3.96 -7.59 6.66
CA TRP A 92 2.75 -7.78 5.86
C TRP A 92 2.43 -6.50 5.13
N GLY A 93 1.97 -6.63 3.90
CA GLY A 93 1.62 -5.55 3.00
C GLY A 93 0.22 -5.77 2.45
N MET A 94 -0.54 -4.70 2.22
CA MET A 94 -1.75 -4.73 1.40
C MET A 94 -1.67 -3.62 0.37
N LEU A 95 -1.79 -3.97 -0.89
CA LEU A 95 -1.90 -3.04 -2.01
C LEU A 95 -3.37 -2.94 -2.44
N VAL A 96 -3.84 -1.73 -2.74
CA VAL A 96 -5.22 -1.49 -3.18
C VAL A 96 -5.32 -0.34 -4.17
N ASN A 97 -6.07 -0.52 -5.27
CA ASN A 97 -6.36 0.50 -6.29
C ASN A 97 -7.88 0.79 -6.44
N GLY A 98 -8.70 0.34 -5.47
CA GLY A 98 -10.16 0.49 -5.47
C GLY A 98 -10.93 -0.61 -6.21
N ARG A 99 -10.25 -1.41 -7.05
CA ARG A 99 -10.83 -2.59 -7.71
C ARG A 99 -10.38 -3.89 -7.06
N GLU A 100 -9.11 -3.97 -6.70
CA GLU A 100 -8.50 -5.20 -6.19
C GLU A 100 -7.67 -4.94 -4.93
N PHE A 101 -7.47 -6.02 -4.18
CA PHE A 101 -6.65 -6.06 -2.97
C PHE A 101 -5.61 -7.17 -3.14
N VAL A 102 -4.34 -6.83 -3.00
CA VAL A 102 -3.24 -7.79 -3.04
C VAL A 102 -2.53 -7.79 -1.70
N PHE A 103 -2.45 -8.96 -1.07
CA PHE A 103 -1.73 -9.14 0.19
C PHE A 103 -0.32 -9.66 -0.08
N ILE A 104 0.66 -9.05 0.55
CA ILE A 104 2.07 -9.42 0.48
C ILE A 104 2.53 -9.85 1.86
N LYS A 105 3.27 -10.95 1.93
CA LYS A 105 4.00 -11.35 3.12
C LYS A 105 5.48 -11.36 2.79
N LEU A 106 6.24 -10.44 3.37
CA LEU A 106 7.69 -10.44 3.30
C LEU A 106 8.23 -11.26 4.47
N VAL A 107 9.08 -12.23 4.18
CA VAL A 107 9.76 -13.03 5.20
C VAL A 107 11.25 -12.79 5.07
N GLN A 108 11.83 -12.08 6.03
CA GLN A 108 13.26 -11.82 6.11
C GLN A 108 13.90 -12.93 6.95
N LYS A 109 14.50 -13.91 6.28
CA LYS A 109 15.35 -14.92 6.92
C LYS A 109 16.81 -14.54 6.68
N GLU A 110 17.63 -14.56 7.72
CA GLU A 110 19.06 -14.73 7.51
C GLU A 110 19.25 -16.08 6.81
N ASN A 111 19.87 -16.07 5.63
CA ASN A 111 20.31 -17.32 5.03
C ASN A 111 21.34 -17.97 5.98
N PRO A 112 21.23 -19.27 6.27
CA PRO A 112 22.17 -19.99 7.13
C PRO A 112 23.59 -20.02 6.54
#